data_AF-A0A436S7I1-F1
#
_entry.id   AF-A0A436S7I1-F1
#
_cell.length_a   1.000
_cell.length_b   1.000
_cell.length_c   1.000
_cell.angle_alpha   90.00
_cell.angle_beta   90.00
_cell.angle_gamma   90.00
#
_symmetry.space_group_name_H-M   'P 1'
#
loop_
_entity.id
_entity.type
_entity.pdbx_description
1 polymer ?
#
loop_
_entity_poly.entity_id
_entity_poly.type
_entity_poly.pdbx_seq_one_letter_code
_entity_poly.pdbx_strand_id
1 'polypeptide(L)'
;MGNAWWNLTLRFLLELAALLGLGMAGWSLSEGWWRWLFALALPLVAAALWGTFAVPDDPSRSGRAPVPVPGAARLALELVILFGGAAGFYLVGHAAAGIVMALLIALTYAFSLDRLGWLLRQ
;
A
#
# COMPACT_ATOMS: atom_id res chain seq x y z
N MET A 1 6.59 -11.04 18.63
CA MET A 1 6.63 -10.43 17.27
C MET A 1 8.08 -10.13 16.99
N GLY A 2 8.71 -10.82 16.02
CA GLY A 2 10.14 -10.63 15.75
C GLY A 2 10.41 -9.20 15.29
N ASN A 3 11.16 -8.44 16.09
CA ASN A 3 11.55 -7.05 15.84
C ASN A 3 12.61 -6.96 14.73
N ALA A 4 12.24 -7.41 13.54
CA ALA A 4 13.02 -7.20 12.34
C ALA A 4 12.77 -5.76 11.89
N TRP A 5 13.50 -4.79 12.46
CA TRP A 5 13.48 -3.37 12.05
C TRP A 5 13.58 -3.22 10.53
N TRP A 6 14.30 -4.12 9.87
CA TRP A 6 14.40 -4.19 8.41
C TRP A 6 13.04 -4.36 7.72
N ASN A 7 12.11 -5.13 8.28
CA ASN A 7 10.79 -5.40 7.69
C ASN A 7 9.90 -4.16 7.77
N LEU A 8 9.96 -3.41 8.88
CA LEU A 8 9.25 -2.14 9.01
C LEU A 8 9.79 -1.09 8.05
N THR A 9 11.13 -0.94 7.97
CA THR A 9 11.76 -0.02 7.02
C THR A 9 11.42 -0.39 5.59
N LEU A 10 11.49 -1.67 5.23
CA LEU A 10 11.12 -2.13 3.89
C LEU A 10 9.64 -1.86 3.58
N ARG A 11 8.73 -2.16 4.51
CA ARG A 11 7.30 -1.84 4.35
C ARG A 11 7.09 -0.34 4.14
N PHE A 12 7.74 0.51 4.93
CA PHE A 12 7.64 1.95 4.76
C PHE A 12 8.13 2.43 3.38
N LEU A 13 9.26 1.89 2.90
CA LEU A 13 9.76 2.20 1.57
C LEU A 13 8.81 1.72 0.46
N LEU A 14 8.20 0.54 0.64
CA LEU A 14 7.19 0.00 -0.29
C LEU A 14 5.90 0.85 -0.28
N GLU A 15 5.47 1.37 0.87
CA GLU A 15 4.34 2.28 0.98
C GLU A 15 4.60 3.58 0.21
N LEU A 16 5.79 4.17 0.37
CA LEU A 16 6.19 5.37 -0.37
C LEU A 16 6.28 5.10 -1.88
N ALA A 17 6.89 3.99 -2.27
CA ALA A 17 6.95 3.56 -3.67
C ALA A 17 5.55 3.34 -4.25
N ALA A 18 4.60 2.80 -3.48
CA ALA A 18 3.23 2.59 -3.93
C ALA A 18 2.52 3.90 -4.24
N LEU A 19 2.65 4.90 -3.35
CA LEU A 19 2.10 6.23 -3.59
C LEU A 19 2.71 6.90 -4.84
N LEU A 20 4.02 6.74 -5.04
CA LEU A 20 4.68 7.22 -6.26
C LEU A 20 4.16 6.51 -7.51
N GLY A 21 4.06 5.19 -7.49
CA GLY A 21 3.54 4.39 -8.61
C GLY A 21 2.09 4.75 -8.96
N LEU A 22 1.23 4.98 -7.96
CA LEU A 22 -0.14 5.46 -8.16
C LEU A 22 -0.18 6.88 -8.75
N GLY A 23 0.74 7.76 -8.34
CA GLY A 23 0.85 9.10 -8.89
C GLY A 23 1.30 9.08 -10.35
N MET A 24 2.26 8.23 -10.71
CA MET A 24 2.68 8.02 -12.09
C MET A 24 1.56 7.42 -12.94
N ALA A 25 0.83 6.44 -12.40
CA ALA A 25 -0.36 5.90 -13.06
C ALA A 25 -1.38 7.01 -13.32
N GLY A 26 -1.72 7.81 -12.30
CA GLY A 26 -2.62 8.96 -12.42
C GLY A 26 -2.18 9.98 -13.46
N TRP A 27 -0.88 10.24 -13.55
CA TRP A 27 -0.30 11.08 -14.59
C TRP A 27 -0.45 10.48 -16.00
N SER A 28 -0.44 9.15 -16.14
CA SER A 28 -0.64 8.52 -17.45
C SER A 28 -2.11 8.45 -17.90
N LEU A 29 -3.08 8.66 -17.01
CA LEU A 29 -4.51 8.48 -17.30
C LEU A 29 -5.15 9.61 -18.12
N SER A 30 -4.52 10.80 -18.21
CA SER A 30 -5.10 11.93 -18.94
C SER A 30 -4.03 12.89 -19.44
N GLU A 31 -4.42 13.77 -20.36
CA GLU A 31 -3.58 14.81 -20.92
C GLU A 31 -3.96 16.20 -20.39
N GLY A 32 -3.08 17.18 -20.60
CA GLY A 32 -3.32 18.57 -20.22
C GLY A 32 -3.40 18.79 -18.70
N TRP A 33 -4.30 19.67 -18.25
CA TRP A 33 -4.42 20.07 -16.85
C TRP A 33 -4.93 18.93 -15.94
N TRP A 34 -5.83 18.08 -16.45
CA TRP A 34 -6.41 16.97 -15.70
C TRP A 34 -5.36 15.98 -15.18
N ARG A 35 -4.23 15.91 -15.86
CA ARG A 35 -3.10 15.07 -15.49
C ARG A 35 -2.56 15.37 -14.10
N TRP A 36 -2.45 16.65 -13.76
CA TRP A 36 -2.02 17.10 -12.44
C TRP A 36 -3.02 16.72 -11.36
N LEU A 37 -4.31 16.82 -11.67
CA LEU A 37 -5.37 16.45 -10.74
C LEU A 37 -5.29 14.95 -10.42
N PHE A 38 -5.23 14.07 -11.43
CA PHE A 38 -5.18 12.62 -11.18
C PHE A 38 -3.88 12.17 -10.53
N ALA A 39 -2.74 12.75 -10.92
CA ALA A 39 -1.45 12.42 -10.33
C ALA A 39 -1.39 12.73 -8.83
N LEU A 40 -2.15 13.73 -8.36
CA LEU A 40 -2.25 14.07 -6.95
C LEU A 40 -3.42 13.37 -6.25
N ALA A 41 -4.59 13.32 -6.89
CA ALA A 41 -5.79 12.76 -6.30
C ALA A 41 -5.67 11.26 -6.00
N LEU A 42 -5.05 10.47 -6.89
CA LEU A 42 -4.91 9.02 -6.68
C LEU A 42 -4.07 8.68 -5.43
N PRO A 43 -2.85 9.21 -5.25
CA PRO A 43 -2.07 9.00 -4.04
C PRO A 43 -2.76 9.55 -2.79
N LEU A 44 -3.42 10.72 -2.87
CA LEU A 44 -4.12 11.30 -1.72
C LEU A 44 -5.31 10.45 -1.27
N VAL A 45 -6.12 9.97 -2.21
CA VAL A 45 -7.23 9.06 -1.91
C VAL A 45 -6.68 7.76 -1.30
N ALA A 46 -5.63 7.18 -1.89
CA ALA A 46 -5.00 5.99 -1.33
C ALA A 46 -4.49 6.22 0.10
N ALA A 47 -3.79 7.33 0.36
CA ALA A 47 -3.31 7.69 1.69
C ALA A 47 -4.46 7.92 2.70
N ALA A 48 -5.53 8.58 2.26
CA ALA A 48 -6.72 8.79 3.08
C ALA A 48 -7.40 7.47 3.43
N LEU A 49 -7.64 6.59 2.46
CA LEU A 49 -8.20 5.25 2.70
C LEU A 49 -7.31 4.45 3.65
N TRP A 50 -6.00 4.45 3.40
CA TRP A 50 -5.01 3.74 4.20
C TRP A 50 -4.93 4.25 5.65
N GLY A 51 -5.12 5.55 5.87
CA GLY A 51 -5.09 6.16 7.21
C GLY A 51 -6.41 6.09 7.97
N THR A 52 -7.55 6.08 7.27
CA THR A 52 -8.89 6.11 7.87
C THR A 52 -9.41 4.73 8.23
N PHE A 53 -9.29 3.76 7.31
CA PHE A 53 -9.78 2.40 7.50
C PHE A 53 -8.71 1.55 8.17
N ALA A 54 -8.89 1.28 9.47
CA ALA A 54 -7.93 0.49 10.23
C ALA A 54 -8.63 -0.54 11.13
N VAL A 55 -7.88 -1.57 11.50
CA VAL A 55 -8.32 -2.54 12.49
C VAL A 55 -8.01 -1.97 13.88
N PRO A 56 -8.96 -1.99 14.82
CA PRO A 56 -8.70 -1.61 16.21
C PRO A 56 -7.50 -2.36 16.79
N ASP A 57 -6.69 -1.68 17.59
CA ASP A 57 -5.54 -2.27 18.29
C ASP A 57 -4.49 -2.93 17.38
N ASP A 58 -4.41 -2.55 16.09
CA ASP A 58 -3.39 -3.06 15.19
C ASP A 58 -1.97 -2.70 15.73
N PRO A 59 -1.18 -3.70 16.14
CA PRO A 59 0.14 -3.48 16.76
C PRO A 59 1.18 -2.94 15.78
N SER A 60 0.89 -2.97 14.47
CA SER A 60 1.73 -2.33 13.45
C SER A 60 1.48 -0.83 13.29
N ARG A 61 0.55 -0.25 14.07
CA ARG A 61 0.10 1.13 13.98
C ARG A 61 -0.11 1.76 15.36
N SER A 62 -0.56 3.02 15.37
CA SER A 62 -0.89 3.77 16.59
C SER A 62 -2.10 3.22 17.37
N GLY A 63 -2.68 2.08 16.97
CA GLY A 63 -3.90 1.50 17.55
C GLY A 63 -5.18 2.29 17.28
N ARG A 64 -5.09 3.49 16.69
CA ARG A 64 -6.25 4.33 16.37
C ARG A 64 -6.89 3.86 15.07
N ALA A 65 -8.18 3.51 15.13
CA ALA A 65 -9.01 3.21 13.98
C ALA A 65 -10.13 4.25 13.84
N PRO A 66 -9.94 5.32 13.06
CA PRO A 66 -10.99 6.31 12.81
C PRO A 66 -12.25 5.68 12.25
N VAL A 67 -12.09 4.76 11.29
CA VAL A 67 -13.15 3.90 10.79
C VAL A 67 -12.73 2.44 10.98
N PRO A 68 -13.30 1.72 11.96
CA PRO A 68 -12.97 0.32 12.21
C PRO A 68 -13.47 -0.56 11.06
N VAL A 69 -12.61 -1.43 10.56
CA VAL A 69 -12.95 -2.42 9.51
C VAL A 69 -12.44 -3.81 9.88
N PRO A 70 -13.07 -4.89 9.38
CA PRO A 70 -12.56 -6.25 9.55
C PRO A 70 -11.15 -6.39 8.99
N GLY A 71 -10.32 -7.26 9.58
CA GLY A 71 -8.93 -7.36 9.15
C GLY A 71 -8.74 -7.91 7.74
N ALA A 72 -9.70 -8.68 7.23
CA ALA A 72 -9.74 -9.07 5.82
C ALA A 72 -9.94 -7.86 4.87
N ALA A 73 -10.83 -6.93 5.22
CA ALA A 73 -11.05 -5.72 4.44
C ALA A 73 -9.82 -4.80 4.49
N ARG A 74 -9.20 -4.70 5.67
CA ARG A 74 -7.92 -3.99 5.84
C ARG A 74 -6.82 -4.59 4.98
N LEU A 75 -6.69 -5.92 4.98
CA LEU A 75 -5.71 -6.63 4.17
C LEU A 75 -5.94 -6.41 2.68
N ALA A 76 -7.18 -6.50 2.21
CA ALA A 76 -7.53 -6.22 0.83
C ALA A 76 -7.14 -4.79 0.43
N LEU A 77 -7.46 -3.80 1.26
CA LEU A 77 -7.06 -2.41 1.05
C LEU A 77 -5.53 -2.26 0.99
N GLU A 78 -4.80 -2.91 1.89
CA GLU A 78 -3.33 -2.86 1.90
C GLU A 78 -2.75 -3.42 0.59
N LEU A 79 -3.25 -4.57 0.14
CA LEU A 79 -2.79 -5.21 -1.09
C LEU A 79 -3.16 -4.39 -2.33
N VAL A 80 -4.38 -3.84 -2.40
CA VAL A 80 -4.84 -3.01 -3.53
C VAL A 80 -3.95 -1.78 -3.70
N ILE A 81 -3.59 -1.09 -2.61
CA ILE A 81 -2.77 0.12 -2.70
C ILE A 81 -1.32 -0.25 -3.05
N LEU A 82 -0.73 -1.25 -2.41
CA LEU A 82 0.66 -1.66 -2.67
C LEU A 82 0.85 -2.22 -4.07
N PHE A 83 0.03 -3.19 -4.48
CA PHE A 83 0.09 -3.76 -5.82
C PHE A 83 -0.43 -2.79 -6.89
N GLY A 84 -1.36 -1.88 -6.55
CA GLY A 84 -1.78 -0.81 -7.44
C GLY A 84 -0.63 0.13 -7.80
N GLY A 85 0.23 0.47 -6.84
CA GLY A 85 1.46 1.22 -7.13
C GLY A 85 2.46 0.45 -7.99
N ALA A 86 2.67 -0.85 -7.71
CA ALA A 86 3.52 -1.72 -8.53
C ALA A 86 3.00 -1.83 -9.99
N ALA A 87 1.68 -1.98 -10.15
CA ALA A 87 1.01 -1.97 -11.45
C ALA A 87 1.18 -0.60 -12.13
N GLY A 88 1.11 0.50 -11.37
CA GLY A 88 1.38 1.84 -11.88
C GLY A 88 2.75 1.95 -12.53
N PHE A 89 3.82 1.50 -11.86
CA PHE A 89 5.16 1.44 -12.45
C PHE A 89 5.21 0.58 -13.72
N TYR A 90 4.55 -0.57 -13.71
CA TYR A 90 4.52 -1.46 -14.87
C TYR A 90 3.85 -0.79 -16.09
N LEU A 91 2.69 -0.15 -15.87
CA LEU A 91 1.90 0.49 -16.93
C LEU A 91 2.60 1.69 -17.56
N VAL A 92 3.40 2.43 -16.80
CA VAL A 92 4.17 3.58 -17.33
C VAL A 92 5.53 3.18 -17.94
N GLY A 93 5.77 1.87 -18.12
CA GLY A 93 6.98 1.35 -18.80
C GLY A 93 8.15 1.01 -17.86
N HIS A 94 8.00 1.19 -16.55
CA HIS A 94 8.99 0.79 -15.54
C HIS A 94 8.75 -0.65 -15.04
N ALA A 95 8.66 -1.60 -15.98
CA ALA A 95 8.29 -2.99 -15.68
C ALA A 95 9.19 -3.65 -14.63
N ALA A 96 10.52 -3.45 -14.71
CA ALA A 96 11.46 -4.00 -13.74
C ALA A 96 11.18 -3.49 -12.31
N ALA A 97 10.92 -2.19 -12.15
CA ALA A 97 10.60 -1.60 -10.85
C ALA A 97 9.27 -2.15 -10.30
N GLY A 98 8.24 -2.25 -11.15
CA GLY A 98 6.95 -2.83 -10.77
C GLY A 98 7.07 -4.29 -10.32
N ILE A 99 7.83 -5.11 -11.06
CA ILE A 99 8.06 -6.53 -10.73
C ILE A 99 8.85 -6.67 -9.43
N VAL A 100 9.96 -5.94 -9.27
CA VAL A 100 10.76 -5.98 -8.03
C VAL A 100 9.92 -5.56 -6.83
N MET A 101 9.13 -4.49 -6.97
CA MET A 101 8.23 -4.03 -5.92
C MET A 101 7.19 -5.10 -5.55
N ALA A 102 6.54 -5.73 -6.53
CA ALA A 102 5.59 -6.82 -6.30
C ALA A 102 6.22 -8.02 -5.55
N LEU A 103 7.45 -8.40 -5.92
CA LEU A 103 8.20 -9.47 -5.25
C LEU A 103 8.55 -9.09 -3.81
N LEU A 104 9.00 -7.86 -3.56
CA LEU A 104 9.29 -7.37 -2.22
C LEU A 104 8.04 -7.28 -1.33
N ILE A 105 6.88 -6.92 -1.90
CA ILE A 105 5.60 -7.00 -1.19
C ILE A 105 5.32 -8.44 -0.81
N ALA A 106 5.38 -9.39 -1.74
CA ALA A 106 5.16 -10.81 -1.43
C ALA A 106 6.11 -11.31 -0.33
N LEU A 107 7.38 -10.91 -0.39
CA LEU A 107 8.39 -11.26 0.60
C LEU A 107 8.05 -10.71 1.99
N THR A 108 7.73 -9.43 2.11
CA THR A 108 7.35 -8.82 3.41
C THR A 108 6.11 -9.47 4.01
N TYR A 109 5.14 -9.87 3.17
CA TYR A 109 3.93 -10.57 3.62
C TYR A 109 4.22 -12.02 4.04
N ALA A 110 5.12 -12.71 3.35
CA ALA A 110 5.58 -14.04 3.75
C ALA A 110 6.30 -14.03 5.11
N PHE A 111 7.02 -12.95 5.44
CA PHE A 111 7.63 -12.78 6.76
C PHE A 111 6.66 -12.26 7.84
N SER A 112 5.41 -11.94 7.48
CA SER A 112 4.40 -11.42 8.41
C SER A 112 3.14 -12.30 8.48
N LEU A 113 3.28 -13.61 8.24
CA LEU A 113 2.19 -14.59 8.36
C LEU A 113 1.49 -14.56 9.71
N ASP A 114 2.21 -14.33 10.81
CA ASP A 114 1.62 -14.17 12.15
C ASP A 114 0.63 -12.99 12.21
N ARG A 115 0.99 -11.85 11.60
CA ARG A 115 0.11 -10.67 11.51
C ARG A 115 -1.06 -10.95 10.59
N LEU A 116 -0.85 -11.64 9.48
CA LEU A 116 -1.93 -12.00 8.54
C LEU A 116 -2.95 -12.93 9.22
N GLY A 117 -2.49 -13.93 9.95
CA GLY A 117 -3.36 -14.79 10.74
C GLY A 117 -4.11 -14.04 11.83
N TRP A 118 -3.48 -13.05 12.48
CA TRP A 118 -4.16 -12.18 13.44
C TRP A 118 -5.23 -11.30 12.77
N LEU A 119 -4.89 -10.64 11.65
CA LEU A 119 -5.82 -9.81 10.87
C LEU A 119 -7.05 -10.60 10.43
N LEU A 120 -6.88 -11.83 9.94
CA LEU A 120 -8.01 -12.64 9.48
C LEU A 120 -8.91 -13.14 10.63
N ARG A 121 -8.48 -13.01 11.88
CA ARG A 121 -9.28 -13.36 13.07
C ARG A 121 -9.99 -12.15 13.70
N GLN A 122 -9.73 -10.94 13.21
CA GLN A 122 -10.37 -9.68 13.63
C GLN A 122 -11.51 -9.31 12.67
#